data_AF-A0A959VZM0-F1
#
_entry.id   AF-A0A959VZM0-F1
#
_cell.length_a   1.000
_cell.length_b   1.000
_cell.length_c   1.000
_cell.angle_alpha   90.00
_cell.angle_beta   90.00
_cell.angle_gamma   90.00
#
_symmetry.space_group_name_H-M   'P 1'
#
loop_
_entity.id
_entity.type
_entity.pdbx_description
1 polymer ?
#
loop_
_entity_poly.entity_id
_entity_poly.type
_entity_poly.pdbx_seq_one_letter_code
_entity_poly.pdbx_strand_id
1 'polypeptide(L)'
;MIGPDDVQIRVVGCLIEKQRTTPDQYPLTLNSLRLACNQSTNRDPVVDYDEATIRKALGDLGRRRWIRGASGHTSRSPKYRHLLDQELSLSEDQISVLSVLMLRGEQTPGQLKQRTERMFGFHDLDALQTTLDALASRDLIERLPRRPGQKEDRYRQLIGGNHLEETEADETRPVAPDPEGSSPADPEPVAPAPRGEAVEPLPVPQDTPETERIEGLERQVNELTRELAELRALVEDLREQLGA
;
A
#
# COMPACT_ATOMS: atom_id res chain seq x y z
N MET A 1 -19.26 0.97 -10.45
CA MET A 1 -18.19 0.22 -9.77
C MET A 1 -17.81 1.02 -8.54
N ILE A 2 -17.96 0.46 -7.34
CA ILE A 2 -17.64 1.18 -6.09
C ILE A 2 -16.13 1.48 -6.10
N GLY A 3 -15.72 2.69 -5.70
CA GLY A 3 -14.30 3.04 -5.56
C GLY A 3 -13.57 2.15 -4.54
N PRO A 4 -12.23 2.18 -4.50
CA PRO A 4 -11.48 1.49 -3.46
C PRO A 4 -11.77 2.09 -2.07
N ASP A 5 -11.83 1.24 -1.06
CA ASP A 5 -11.95 1.67 0.34
C ASP A 5 -10.61 2.17 0.92
N ASP A 6 -10.63 2.70 2.14
CA ASP A 6 -9.45 3.25 2.81
C ASP A 6 -8.34 2.22 3.03
N VAL A 7 -8.70 0.95 3.25
CA VAL A 7 -7.73 -0.13 3.40
C VAL A 7 -7.02 -0.37 2.07
N GLN A 8 -7.78 -0.43 0.98
CA GLN A 8 -7.25 -0.60 -0.37
C GLN A 8 -6.34 0.57 -0.77
N ILE A 9 -6.76 1.81 -0.48
CA ILE A 9 -5.95 3.01 -0.70
C ILE A 9 -4.65 2.94 0.11
N ARG A 10 -4.72 2.57 1.40
CA ARG A 10 -3.54 2.40 2.25
C ARG A 10 -2.57 1.36 1.68
N VAL A 11 -3.08 0.20 1.26
CA VAL A 11 -2.28 -0.90 0.72
C VAL A 11 -1.53 -0.46 -0.54
N VAL A 12 -2.20 0.19 -1.48
CA VAL A 12 -1.57 0.66 -2.72
C VAL A 12 -0.56 1.76 -2.44
N GLY A 13 -0.91 2.74 -1.60
CA GLY A 13 0.01 3.80 -1.18
C GLY A 13 1.29 3.22 -0.55
N CYS A 14 1.18 2.17 0.28
CA CYS A 14 2.35 1.53 0.88
C CYS A 14 3.22 0.82 -0.17
N LEU A 15 2.62 0.15 -1.16
CA LEU A 15 3.39 -0.49 -2.23
C LEU A 15 4.14 0.53 -3.08
N ILE A 16 3.51 1.67 -3.41
CA ILE A 16 4.15 2.76 -4.15
C ILE A 16 5.31 3.35 -3.33
N GLU A 17 5.05 3.70 -2.07
CA GLU A 17 6.08 4.23 -1.16
C GLU A 17 7.28 3.29 -1.06
N LYS A 18 7.06 1.99 -0.83
CA LYS A 18 8.16 1.03 -0.64
C LYS A 18 8.89 0.68 -1.93
N GLN A 19 8.23 0.71 -3.09
CA GLN A 19 8.94 0.58 -4.37
C GLN A 19 9.99 1.69 -4.54
N ARG A 20 9.64 2.92 -4.15
CA ARG A 20 10.48 4.11 -4.33
C ARG A 20 11.54 4.27 -3.26
N THR A 21 11.18 4.04 -2.00
CA THR A 21 12.04 4.33 -0.84
C THR A 21 12.87 3.14 -0.37
N THR A 22 12.46 1.92 -0.70
CA THR A 22 13.12 0.67 -0.28
C THR A 22 13.10 -0.37 -1.41
N PRO A 23 13.70 -0.08 -2.58
CA PRO A 23 13.63 -0.95 -3.75
C PRO A 23 14.18 -2.37 -3.48
N ASP A 24 15.18 -2.51 -2.62
CA ASP A 24 15.76 -3.81 -2.24
C ASP A 24 14.77 -4.74 -1.51
N GLN A 25 13.74 -4.16 -0.88
CA GLN A 25 12.70 -4.91 -0.17
C GLN A 25 11.47 -5.16 -1.05
N TYR A 26 11.39 -4.52 -2.22
CA TYR A 26 10.27 -4.62 -3.14
C TYR A 26 10.52 -5.73 -4.18
N PRO A 27 9.51 -6.55 -4.57
CA PRO A 27 8.11 -6.54 -4.14
C PRO A 27 7.89 -7.09 -2.72
N LEU A 28 6.83 -6.61 -2.05
CA LEU A 28 6.58 -6.88 -0.63
C LEU A 28 5.88 -8.21 -0.39
N THR A 29 6.26 -8.91 0.68
CA THR A 29 5.45 -10.02 1.22
C THR A 29 4.20 -9.49 1.92
N LEU A 30 3.23 -10.37 2.21
CA LEU A 30 2.02 -10.02 2.97
C LEU A 30 2.35 -9.38 4.34
N ASN A 31 3.28 -9.98 5.09
CA ASN A 31 3.68 -9.44 6.39
C ASN A 31 4.41 -8.10 6.27
N SER A 32 5.34 -7.96 5.31
CA SER A 32 6.03 -6.68 5.06
C SER A 32 5.05 -5.57 4.70
N LEU A 33 4.02 -5.89 3.91
CA LEU A 33 2.97 -4.94 3.54
C LEU A 33 2.09 -4.55 4.73
N ARG A 34 1.70 -5.51 5.58
CA ARG A 34 0.94 -5.23 6.82
C ARG A 34 1.72 -4.27 7.73
N LEU A 35 3.01 -4.56 7.96
CA LEU A 35 3.89 -3.70 8.73
C LEU A 35 4.02 -2.30 8.11
N ALA A 36 4.06 -2.19 6.77
CA ALA A 36 4.07 -0.90 6.08
C ALA A 36 2.75 -0.13 6.23
N CYS A 37 1.60 -0.81 6.25
CA CYS A 37 0.29 -0.18 6.42
C CYS A 37 0.11 0.40 7.83
N ASN A 38 0.63 -0.29 8.85
CA ASN A 38 0.47 0.03 10.27
C ASN A 38 1.62 0.88 10.85
N GLN A 39 2.46 1.50 10.01
CA GLN A 39 3.53 2.37 10.51
C GLN A 39 2.96 3.59 11.25
N SER A 40 3.58 3.97 12.37
CA SER A 40 3.21 5.18 13.11
C SER A 40 3.69 6.47 12.43
N THR A 41 4.64 6.37 11.51
CA THR A 41 5.19 7.50 10.77
C THR A 41 4.70 7.47 9.33
N ASN A 42 4.55 8.66 8.75
CA ASN A 42 4.07 8.84 7.36
C ASN A 42 2.70 8.19 7.08
N ARG A 43 1.88 7.98 8.12
CA ARG A 43 0.49 7.53 8.02
C ARG A 43 -0.40 8.52 8.74
N ASP A 44 -1.52 8.84 8.14
CA ASP A 44 -2.61 9.56 8.76
C ASP A 44 -3.93 9.05 8.15
N PRO A 45 -4.80 8.35 8.92
CA PRO A 45 -4.62 7.98 10.32
C PRO A 45 -3.61 6.84 10.52
N VAL A 46 -3.09 6.71 11.74
CA VAL A 46 -2.39 5.49 12.17
C VAL A 46 -3.43 4.39 12.39
N VAL A 47 -3.16 3.19 11.89
CA VAL A 47 -4.09 2.06 11.87
C VAL A 47 -3.40 0.80 12.38
N ASP A 48 -4.20 -0.22 12.71
CA ASP A 48 -3.71 -1.55 13.02
C ASP A 48 -4.49 -2.63 12.27
N TYR A 49 -4.18 -2.80 10.99
CA TYR A 49 -4.82 -3.82 10.16
C TYR A 49 -4.23 -5.21 10.44
N ASP A 50 -5.10 -6.20 10.53
CA ASP A 50 -4.73 -7.61 10.61
C ASP A 50 -4.41 -8.19 9.22
N GLU A 51 -3.88 -9.42 9.20
CA GLU A 51 -3.50 -10.08 7.96
C GLU A 51 -4.70 -10.38 7.04
N ALA A 52 -5.85 -10.71 7.62
CA ALA A 52 -7.07 -11.01 6.88
C ALA A 52 -7.58 -9.79 6.11
N THR A 53 -7.57 -8.61 6.76
CA THR A 53 -7.93 -7.33 6.17
C THR A 53 -7.03 -6.98 4.98
N ILE A 54 -5.71 -7.12 5.13
CA ILE A 54 -4.76 -6.87 4.03
C ILE A 54 -4.95 -7.89 2.90
N ARG A 55 -5.15 -9.18 3.21
CA ARG A 55 -5.37 -10.22 2.20
C ARG A 55 -6.63 -9.96 1.39
N LYS A 56 -7.73 -9.56 2.05
CA LYS A 56 -8.97 -9.16 1.37
C LYS A 56 -8.72 -7.98 0.44
N ALA A 57 -8.07 -6.91 0.93
CA ALA A 57 -7.76 -5.74 0.13
C ALA A 57 -6.89 -6.08 -1.10
N LEU A 58 -5.88 -6.94 -0.95
CA LEU A 58 -5.06 -7.43 -2.06
C LEU A 58 -5.88 -8.19 -3.11
N GLY A 59 -6.82 -9.03 -2.68
CA GLY A 59 -7.72 -9.75 -3.59
C GLY A 59 -8.62 -8.78 -4.37
N ASP A 60 -9.18 -7.78 -3.69
CA ASP A 60 -10.05 -6.77 -4.29
C ASP A 60 -9.27 -5.89 -5.30
N LEU A 61 -8.05 -5.48 -4.94
CA LEU A 61 -7.14 -4.69 -5.79
C LEU A 61 -6.59 -5.49 -6.98
N GLY A 62 -6.36 -6.79 -6.81
CA GLY A 62 -5.98 -7.68 -7.89
C GLY A 62 -7.06 -7.78 -8.97
N ARG A 63 -8.34 -7.84 -8.57
CA ARG A 63 -9.48 -7.80 -9.51
C ARG A 63 -9.60 -6.46 -10.24
N ARG A 64 -9.17 -5.36 -9.61
CA ARG A 64 -9.05 -4.02 -10.24
C ARG A 64 -7.79 -3.86 -11.10
N ARG A 65 -6.90 -4.87 -11.14
CA ARG A 65 -5.59 -4.84 -11.79
C ARG A 65 -4.60 -3.81 -11.23
N TRP A 66 -4.84 -3.26 -10.04
CA TRP A 66 -3.91 -2.31 -9.43
C TRP A 66 -2.72 -2.98 -8.75
N ILE A 67 -2.81 -4.28 -8.51
CA ILE A 67 -1.75 -5.09 -7.90
C ILE A 67 -1.61 -6.40 -8.69
N ARG A 68 -0.38 -6.93 -8.70
CA ARG A 68 -0.08 -8.26 -9.23
C ARG A 68 0.84 -9.03 -8.28
N GLY A 69 0.70 -10.35 -8.28
CA GLY A 69 1.71 -11.24 -7.71
C GLY A 69 3.05 -11.12 -8.44
N ALA A 70 4.14 -11.15 -7.69
CA ALA A 70 5.50 -10.99 -8.19
C ALA A 70 6.45 -12.07 -7.66
N SER A 71 5.90 -13.15 -7.10
CA SER A 71 6.69 -14.31 -6.70
C SER A 71 7.18 -15.07 -7.93
N GLY A 72 8.49 -15.33 -7.97
CA GLY A 72 9.05 -16.32 -8.89
C GLY A 72 8.79 -17.74 -8.40
N HIS A 73 8.97 -18.73 -9.29
CA HIS A 73 8.75 -20.17 -9.05
C HIS A 73 9.49 -20.74 -7.82
N THR A 74 10.52 -20.05 -7.32
CA THR A 74 11.35 -20.50 -6.18
C THR A 74 11.06 -19.75 -4.88
N SER A 75 10.17 -18.75 -4.90
CA SER A 75 9.90 -17.91 -3.74
C SER A 75 8.95 -18.59 -2.77
N ARG A 76 9.43 -18.87 -1.55
CA ARG A 76 8.65 -19.52 -0.47
C ARG A 76 7.47 -18.69 0.04
N SER A 77 7.37 -17.41 -0.31
CA SER A 77 6.31 -16.53 0.16
C SER A 77 5.74 -15.68 -0.97
N PRO A 78 4.41 -15.52 -1.07
CA PRO A 78 3.77 -14.61 -2.01
C PRO A 78 4.27 -13.17 -1.85
N LYS A 79 4.66 -12.55 -2.96
CA LYS A 79 5.06 -11.14 -3.06
C LYS A 79 4.11 -10.37 -3.95
N TYR A 80 3.91 -9.10 -3.65
CA TYR A 80 2.95 -8.23 -4.31
C TYR A 80 3.64 -6.97 -4.81
N ARG A 81 3.25 -6.55 -6.02
CA ARG A 81 3.68 -5.31 -6.65
C ARG A 81 2.48 -4.50 -7.09
N HIS A 82 2.54 -3.18 -7.00
CA HIS A 82 1.51 -2.31 -7.59
C HIS A 82 1.70 -2.18 -9.11
N LEU A 83 0.62 -1.79 -9.78
CA LEU A 83 0.53 -1.48 -11.21
C LEU A 83 -0.16 -0.13 -11.44
N LEU A 84 -0.36 0.67 -10.39
CA LEU A 84 -1.20 1.86 -10.46
C LEU A 84 -0.61 2.91 -11.41
N ASP A 85 0.71 3.01 -11.46
CA ASP A 85 1.44 3.85 -12.41
C ASP A 85 1.10 3.52 -13.87
N GLN A 86 1.03 2.24 -14.22
CA GLN A 86 0.69 1.77 -15.56
C GLN A 86 -0.81 1.92 -15.84
N GLU A 87 -1.66 1.46 -14.92
CA GLU A 87 -3.11 1.49 -15.09
C GLU A 87 -3.64 2.93 -15.18
N LEU A 88 -3.02 3.89 -14.50
CA LEU A 88 -3.37 5.31 -14.60
C LEU A 88 -2.40 6.11 -15.47
N SER A 89 -1.41 5.50 -16.13
CA SER A 89 -0.40 6.20 -16.95
C SER A 89 0.17 7.43 -16.23
N LEU A 90 0.70 7.22 -15.02
CA LEU A 90 1.25 8.26 -14.15
C LEU A 90 2.78 8.28 -14.26
N SER A 91 3.34 9.47 -14.36
CA SER A 91 4.78 9.70 -14.25
C SER A 91 5.26 9.61 -12.79
N GLU A 92 6.58 9.62 -12.59
CA GLU A 92 7.20 9.37 -11.28
C GLU A 92 6.88 10.43 -10.22
N ASP A 93 6.81 11.69 -10.65
CA ASP A 93 6.35 12.85 -9.89
C ASP A 93 4.88 12.70 -9.49
N GLN A 94 4.01 12.38 -10.44
CA GLN A 94 2.58 12.22 -10.25
C GLN A 94 2.25 11.10 -9.25
N ILE A 95 2.82 9.91 -9.45
CA ILE A 95 2.57 8.75 -8.56
C ILE A 95 3.13 9.01 -7.15
N SER A 96 4.21 9.79 -7.01
CA SER A 96 4.79 10.14 -5.71
C SER A 96 3.90 11.09 -4.92
N VAL A 97 3.39 12.15 -5.55
CA VAL A 97 2.43 13.08 -4.92
C VAL A 97 1.17 12.33 -4.50
N LEU A 98 0.63 11.52 -5.42
CA LEU A 98 -0.58 10.75 -5.18
C LEU A 98 -0.41 9.76 -4.02
N SER A 99 0.73 9.07 -3.93
CA SER A 99 1.04 8.17 -2.82
C SER A 99 1.06 8.88 -1.46
N VAL A 100 1.59 10.11 -1.40
CA VAL A 100 1.60 10.88 -0.14
C VAL A 100 0.17 11.25 0.27
N LEU A 101 -0.67 11.68 -0.69
CA LEU A 101 -2.08 11.99 -0.44
C LEU A 101 -2.88 10.77 0.00
N MET A 102 -2.61 9.58 -0.57
CA MET A 102 -3.22 8.31 -0.15
C MET A 102 -2.84 7.91 1.28
N LEU A 103 -1.61 8.20 1.70
CA LEU A 103 -1.10 7.77 2.99
C LEU A 103 -1.37 8.76 4.12
N ARG A 104 -1.57 10.03 3.79
CA ARG A 104 -1.60 11.14 4.77
C ARG A 104 -2.75 12.14 4.58
N GLY A 105 -3.69 11.86 3.68
CA GLY A 105 -4.87 12.70 3.46
C GLY A 105 -4.57 14.06 2.83
N GLU A 106 -5.26 15.10 3.31
CA GLU A 106 -5.15 16.47 2.80
C GLU A 106 -3.80 17.10 3.11
N GLN A 107 -3.16 17.69 2.09
CA GLN A 107 -1.80 18.20 2.21
C GLN A 107 -1.63 19.55 1.54
N THR A 108 -0.83 20.45 2.11
CA THR A 108 -0.41 21.69 1.43
C THR A 108 0.76 21.41 0.46
N PRO A 109 0.99 22.27 -0.55
CA PRO A 109 2.15 22.15 -1.43
C PRO A 109 3.49 22.07 -0.69
N GLY A 110 3.69 22.88 0.37
CA GLY A 110 4.92 22.83 1.17
C GLY A 110 5.13 21.48 1.84
N GLN A 111 4.06 20.89 2.40
CA GLN A 111 4.10 19.56 3.00
C GLN A 111 4.35 18.46 1.97
N LEU A 112 3.73 18.56 0.78
CA LEU A 112 3.93 17.61 -0.31
C LEU A 112 5.38 17.60 -0.76
N LYS A 113 5.97 18.77 -1.06
CA LYS A 113 7.38 18.88 -1.46
C LYS A 113 8.30 18.18 -0.46
N GLN A 114 8.12 18.43 0.84
CA GLN A 114 8.94 17.81 1.87
C GLN A 114 8.75 16.29 1.97
N ARG A 115 7.51 15.81 1.83
CA ARG A 115 7.16 14.40 2.08
C ARG A 115 7.38 13.51 0.85
N THR A 116 7.40 14.08 -0.35
CA THR A 116 7.76 13.34 -1.57
C THR A 116 9.27 13.24 -1.77
N GLU A 117 10.10 14.00 -1.06
CA GLU A 117 11.56 14.12 -1.30
C GLU A 117 12.29 12.78 -1.48
N ARG A 118 11.95 11.75 -0.69
CA ARG A 118 12.57 10.41 -0.80
C ARG A 118 12.01 9.54 -1.93
N MET A 119 10.89 9.95 -2.54
CA MET A 119 10.23 9.26 -3.64
C MET A 119 10.52 9.93 -4.99
N PHE A 120 10.41 11.26 -5.01
CA PHE A 120 10.70 12.13 -6.14
C PHE A 120 11.08 13.54 -5.62
N GLY A 121 12.28 14.01 -5.98
CA GLY A 121 12.80 15.31 -5.58
C GLY A 121 12.35 16.42 -6.54
N PHE A 122 11.43 17.27 -6.09
CA PHE A 122 11.01 18.46 -6.85
C PHE A 122 12.03 19.58 -6.70
N HIS A 123 12.52 20.11 -7.83
CA HIS A 123 13.47 21.23 -7.86
C HIS A 123 12.94 22.46 -7.11
N ASP A 124 11.68 22.84 -7.37
CA ASP A 124 11.00 23.99 -6.76
C ASP A 124 9.50 23.71 -6.57
N LEU A 125 8.77 24.70 -6.04
CA LEU A 125 7.33 24.61 -5.85
C LEU A 125 6.55 24.72 -7.16
N ASP A 126 7.11 25.34 -8.20
CA ASP A 126 6.43 25.53 -9.49
C ASP A 126 6.36 24.20 -10.27
N ALA A 127 7.42 23.38 -10.21
CA ALA A 127 7.43 22.02 -10.73
C ALA A 127 6.39 21.13 -10.03
N LEU A 128 6.28 21.26 -8.69
CA LEU A 128 5.25 20.56 -7.93
C LEU A 128 3.85 21.05 -8.32
N GLN A 129 3.64 22.36 -8.47
CA GLN A 129 2.36 22.93 -8.86
C GLN A 129 1.92 22.44 -10.25
N THR A 130 2.86 22.37 -11.21
CA THR A 130 2.60 21.80 -12.55
C THR A 130 2.12 20.34 -12.45
N THR A 131 2.71 19.56 -11.53
CA THR A 131 2.32 18.17 -11.28
C THR A 131 0.92 18.10 -10.67
N LEU A 132 0.62 18.97 -9.71
CA LEU A 132 -0.70 19.07 -9.07
C LEU A 132 -1.78 19.46 -10.09
N ASP A 133 -1.51 20.43 -10.94
CA ASP A 133 -2.45 20.86 -11.99
C ASP A 133 -2.69 19.74 -13.00
N ALA A 134 -1.65 18.99 -13.38
CA ALA A 134 -1.78 17.83 -14.26
C ALA A 134 -2.62 16.72 -13.63
N LEU A 135 -2.46 16.44 -12.34
CA LEU A 135 -3.28 15.47 -11.60
C LEU A 135 -4.73 15.94 -11.45
N ALA A 136 -4.94 17.23 -11.16
CA ALA A 136 -6.26 17.82 -10.98
C ALA A 136 -7.05 17.86 -12.29
N SER A 137 -6.40 18.14 -13.42
CA SER A 137 -7.04 18.11 -14.75
C SER A 137 -7.54 16.73 -15.17
N ARG A 138 -7.11 15.68 -14.46
CA ARG A 138 -7.50 14.28 -14.68
C ARG A 138 -8.44 13.76 -13.59
N ASP A 139 -8.95 14.64 -12.73
CA ASP A 139 -9.83 14.31 -11.60
C ASP A 139 -9.23 13.25 -10.64
N LEU A 140 -7.90 13.21 -10.52
CA LEU A 140 -7.21 12.31 -9.60
C LEU A 140 -6.98 12.95 -8.22
N ILE A 141 -6.94 14.28 -8.19
CA ILE A 141 -6.86 15.07 -6.97
C ILE A 141 -7.79 16.29 -7.09
N GLU A 142 -8.16 16.86 -5.95
CA GLU A 142 -8.93 18.09 -5.85
C GLU A 142 -8.16 19.13 -5.05
N ARG A 143 -8.22 20.40 -5.49
CA ARG A 143 -7.73 21.56 -4.73
C ARG A 143 -8.85 22.08 -3.83
N LEU A 144 -8.63 22.00 -2.53
CA LEU A 144 -9.55 22.48 -1.50
C LEU A 144 -9.24 23.92 -1.11
N PRO A 145 -10.28 24.73 -0.82
CA PRO A 145 -10.09 26.09 -0.35
C PRO A 145 -9.39 26.12 1.01
N ARG A 146 -8.76 27.26 1.29
CA ARG A 146 -8.06 27.52 2.54
C ARG A 146 -9.04 27.45 3.71
N ARG A 147 -8.61 26.83 4.82
CA ARG A 147 -9.34 26.98 6.09
C ARG A 147 -9.13 28.40 6.62
N PRO A 148 -10.09 28.95 7.39
CA PRO A 148 -9.88 30.19 8.13
C PRO A 148 -8.55 30.13 8.90
N GLY A 149 -7.67 31.12 8.70
CA GLY A 149 -6.35 31.19 9.35
C GLY A 149 -5.19 30.48 8.63
N GLN A 150 -5.44 29.72 7.56
CA GLN A 150 -4.38 29.08 6.76
C GLN A 150 -4.04 29.90 5.51
N LYS A 151 -2.74 30.01 5.19
CA LYS A 151 -2.24 30.80 4.04
C LYS A 151 -2.13 30.00 2.74
N GLU A 152 -2.18 28.67 2.81
CA GLU A 152 -1.97 27.78 1.66
C GLU A 152 -3.22 26.94 1.36
N ASP A 153 -3.41 26.66 0.07
CA ASP A 153 -4.44 25.72 -0.40
C ASP A 153 -4.04 24.28 -0.02
N ARG A 154 -5.02 23.37 0.06
CA ARG A 154 -4.79 21.95 0.33
C ARG A 154 -5.21 21.11 -0.86
N TYR A 155 -4.63 19.92 -0.99
CA TYR A 155 -4.96 18.96 -2.02
C TYR A 155 -5.37 17.63 -1.38
N ARG A 156 -6.36 16.96 -1.98
CA ARG A 156 -6.85 15.63 -1.57
C ARG A 156 -6.93 14.71 -2.79
N GLN A 157 -6.67 13.42 -2.63
CA GLN A 157 -6.85 12.42 -3.70
C GLN A 157 -8.32 12.02 -3.89
N LEU A 158 -8.70 11.65 -5.13
CA LEU A 158 -10.08 11.28 -5.51
C LEU A 158 -10.24 9.80 -5.95
N ILE A 159 -9.17 9.01 -5.87
CA ILE A 159 -9.09 7.63 -6.38
C ILE A 159 -10.07 6.67 -5.68
N GLY A 160 -10.58 7.04 -4.50
CA GLY A 160 -11.58 6.33 -3.70
C GLY A 160 -13.05 6.55 -4.07
N GLY A 161 -13.37 7.54 -4.91
CA GLY A 161 -14.73 7.79 -5.39
C GLY A 161 -15.82 7.75 -4.31
N ASN A 162 -15.77 8.68 -3.35
CA ASN A 162 -16.90 9.30 -2.62
C ASN A 162 -16.39 10.01 -1.35
N HIS A 163 -16.15 11.33 -1.44
CA HIS A 163 -16.27 12.23 -0.29
C HIS A 163 -17.03 13.51 -0.70
N LEU A 164 -18.03 13.33 -1.56
CA LEU A 164 -19.18 14.23 -1.53
C LEU A 164 -20.05 13.69 -0.40
N GLU A 165 -20.29 14.54 0.60
CA GLU A 165 -21.04 14.30 1.85
C GLU A 165 -20.17 13.87 3.06
N GLU A 166 -20.22 14.72 4.09
CA GLU A 166 -19.55 14.66 5.41
C GLU A 166 -18.16 15.32 5.55
N THR A 167 -18.11 16.67 5.47
CA THR A 167 -17.60 17.52 6.58
C THR A 167 -18.11 18.97 6.44
N GLU A 168 -19.44 19.16 6.40
CA GLU A 168 -20.07 20.41 6.85
C GLU A 168 -20.68 20.14 8.24
N ALA A 169 -19.85 19.92 9.27
CA ALA A 169 -20.23 19.95 10.68
C ALA A 169 -19.01 19.76 11.60
N ASP A 170 -18.04 20.68 11.57
CA ASP A 170 -17.28 20.99 12.79
C ASP A 170 -16.87 22.48 12.78
N GLU A 171 -17.88 23.34 12.65
CA GLU A 171 -17.80 24.72 13.12
C GLU A 171 -18.60 24.81 14.42
N THR A 172 -17.92 24.67 15.56
CA THR A 172 -17.96 25.62 16.69
C THR A 172 -17.33 24.99 17.94
N ARG A 173 -16.01 25.16 18.09
CA ARG A 173 -15.41 25.22 19.43
C ARG A 173 -14.49 26.44 19.51
N PRO A 174 -14.80 27.43 20.37
CA PRO A 174 -13.96 28.61 20.50
C PRO A 174 -12.63 28.23 21.13
N VAL A 175 -11.53 28.62 20.48
CA VAL A 175 -10.18 28.64 21.05
C VAL A 175 -10.11 29.80 22.04
N ALA A 176 -9.87 29.50 23.32
CA ALA A 176 -9.50 30.48 24.34
C ALA A 176 -7.96 30.59 24.40
N PRO A 177 -7.41 31.77 24.76
CA PRO A 177 -5.98 32.07 24.63
C PRO A 177 -5.14 31.50 25.78
N ASP A 178 -3.84 31.31 25.52
CA ASP A 178 -2.80 30.88 26.45
C ASP A 178 -2.69 31.78 27.70
N PRO A 179 -2.33 31.21 28.86
CA PRO A 179 -1.53 31.92 29.84
C PRO A 179 -0.18 31.23 30.07
N GLU A 180 0.87 32.05 30.05
CA GLU A 180 2.22 31.73 30.47
C GLU A 180 2.29 31.39 31.98
N GLY A 181 3.12 30.38 32.31
CA GLY A 181 3.97 30.39 33.50
C GLY A 181 3.46 29.74 34.78
N SER A 182 3.86 28.49 35.05
CA SER A 182 4.36 28.03 36.38
C SER A 182 5.11 26.69 36.27
N SER A 183 6.23 26.62 36.99
CA SER A 183 7.29 25.60 37.02
C SER A 183 6.86 24.18 37.49
N PRO A 184 7.72 23.14 37.31
CA PRO A 184 7.34 21.73 37.33
C PRO A 184 7.28 21.13 38.75
N ALA A 185 6.39 20.16 38.94
CA ALA A 185 6.39 19.25 40.09
C ALA A 185 6.68 17.82 39.58
N ASP A 186 7.53 17.12 40.34
CA ASP A 186 8.12 15.81 40.03
C ASP A 186 7.12 14.71 39.63
N PRO A 187 7.45 13.82 38.67
CA PRO A 187 6.69 12.59 38.48
C PRO A 187 7.15 11.49 39.44
N GLU A 188 6.20 10.93 40.19
CA GLU A 188 6.33 9.68 40.93
C GLU A 188 6.70 8.49 40.01
N PRO A 189 7.38 7.45 40.53
CA PRO A 189 7.85 6.33 39.73
C PRO A 189 6.72 5.35 39.42
N VAL A 190 6.34 5.23 38.15
CA VAL A 190 5.47 4.14 37.66
C VAL A 190 6.32 2.87 37.48
N ALA A 191 5.95 1.83 38.21
CA ALA A 191 6.57 0.51 38.17
C ALA A 191 6.51 -0.15 36.77
N PRO A 192 7.48 -1.01 36.41
CA PRO A 192 7.51 -1.68 35.10
C PRO A 192 6.40 -2.73 34.96
N ALA A 193 5.62 -2.63 33.88
CA ALA A 193 4.67 -3.68 33.47
C ALA A 193 5.40 -4.98 33.08
N PRO A 194 4.80 -6.16 33.33
CA PRO A 194 5.47 -7.45 33.17
C PRO A 194 5.70 -7.81 31.71
N ARG A 195 6.83 -8.47 31.44
CA ARG A 195 7.13 -9.09 30.15
C ARG A 195 6.08 -10.17 29.87
N GLY A 196 5.32 -10.00 28.79
CA GLY A 196 4.35 -10.97 28.32
C GLY A 196 5.00 -12.31 28.00
N GLU A 197 4.41 -13.36 28.54
CA GLU A 197 4.69 -14.76 28.26
C GLU A 197 4.49 -15.06 26.76
N ALA A 198 5.28 -16.01 26.26
CA ALA A 198 5.16 -16.52 24.90
C ALA A 198 3.75 -17.10 24.68
N VAL A 199 2.94 -16.42 23.87
CA VAL A 199 1.65 -16.92 23.42
C VAL A 199 1.92 -18.04 22.42
N GLU A 200 1.58 -19.26 22.81
CA GLU A 200 1.62 -20.45 21.96
C GLU A 200 0.78 -20.17 20.69
N PRO A 201 1.32 -20.38 19.48
CA PRO A 201 0.60 -20.06 18.26
C PRO A 201 -0.65 -20.93 18.13
N LEU A 202 -1.79 -20.29 17.88
CA LEU A 202 -3.07 -20.97 17.62
C LEU A 202 -2.92 -21.95 16.45
N PRO A 203 -3.53 -23.15 16.54
CA PRO A 203 -3.45 -24.14 15.48
C PRO A 203 -4.14 -23.62 14.22
N VAL A 204 -3.38 -23.48 13.14
CA VAL A 204 -3.91 -23.13 11.81
C VAL A 204 -4.66 -24.35 11.28
N PRO A 205 -5.95 -24.23 10.90
CA PRO A 205 -6.68 -25.35 10.28
C PRO A 205 -5.98 -25.77 8.99
N GLN A 206 -5.46 -27.00 8.94
CA GLN A 206 -4.71 -27.50 7.78
C GLN A 206 -5.62 -27.93 6.63
N ASP A 207 -6.90 -28.20 6.91
CA ASP A 207 -7.86 -28.76 5.97
C ASP A 207 -8.86 -27.69 5.50
N THR A 208 -8.37 -26.67 4.78
CA THR A 208 -9.25 -25.74 4.06
C THR A 208 -9.52 -26.25 2.64
N PRO A 209 -10.70 -25.98 2.04
CA PRO A 209 -10.98 -26.31 0.63
C PRO A 209 -9.92 -25.76 -0.34
N GLU A 210 -9.28 -24.65 0.04
CA GLU A 210 -8.15 -24.06 -0.65
C GLU A 210 -6.88 -24.92 -0.56
N THR A 211 -6.57 -25.51 0.61
CA THR A 211 -5.45 -26.46 0.77
C THR A 211 -5.65 -27.69 -0.10
N GLU A 212 -6.85 -28.30 -0.06
CA GLU A 212 -7.17 -29.48 -0.88
C GLU A 212 -7.06 -29.20 -2.38
N ARG A 213 -7.49 -28.00 -2.81
CA ARG A 213 -7.36 -27.58 -4.21
C ARG A 213 -5.91 -27.36 -4.61
N ILE A 214 -5.07 -26.82 -3.72
CA ILE A 214 -3.64 -26.64 -3.95
C ILE A 214 -2.96 -28.00 -4.10
N GLU A 215 -3.19 -28.93 -3.17
CA GLU A 215 -2.64 -30.29 -3.24
C GLU A 215 -3.12 -31.05 -4.49
N GLY A 216 -4.36 -30.81 -4.92
CA GLY A 216 -4.90 -31.35 -6.18
C GLY A 216 -4.17 -30.82 -7.41
N LEU A 217 -3.91 -29.51 -7.46
CA LEU A 217 -3.20 -28.88 -8.56
C LEU A 217 -1.71 -29.27 -8.59
N GLU A 218 -1.07 -29.38 -7.43
CA GLU A 218 0.34 -29.84 -7.33
C GLU A 218 0.50 -31.27 -7.85
N ARG A 219 -0.45 -32.16 -7.54
CA ARG A 219 -0.47 -33.51 -8.10
C ARG A 219 -0.60 -33.50 -9.63
N GLN A 220 -1.51 -32.70 -10.19
CA GLN A 220 -1.68 -32.58 -11.64
C GLN A 220 -0.44 -32.02 -12.33
N VAL A 221 0.24 -31.03 -11.75
CA VAL A 221 1.47 -30.47 -12.30
C VAL A 221 2.59 -31.51 -12.31
N ASN A 222 2.73 -32.29 -11.24
CA ASN A 222 3.75 -33.33 -11.17
C ASN A 222 3.50 -34.45 -12.21
N GLU A 223 2.24 -34.84 -12.40
CA GLU A 223 1.85 -35.82 -13.41
C GLU A 223 2.14 -35.34 -14.83
N LEU A 224 1.69 -34.13 -15.18
CA LEU A 224 1.95 -33.53 -16.50
C LEU A 224 3.44 -33.31 -16.75
N THR A 225 4.21 -32.97 -15.72
CA THR A 225 5.67 -32.81 -15.83
C THR A 225 6.33 -34.15 -16.15
N ARG A 226 5.87 -35.24 -15.54
CA ARG A 226 6.36 -36.59 -15.83
C ARG A 226 6.01 -37.02 -17.25
N GLU A 227 4.77 -36.81 -17.67
CA GLU A 227 4.33 -37.13 -19.04
C GLU A 227 5.12 -36.35 -20.09
N LEU A 228 5.39 -35.06 -19.85
CA LEU A 228 6.23 -34.25 -20.74
C LEU A 228 7.68 -34.75 -20.78
N ALA A 229 8.23 -35.23 -19.67
CA ALA A 229 9.57 -35.81 -19.66
C ALA A 229 9.63 -37.12 -20.46
N GLU A 230 8.61 -37.98 -20.32
CA GLU A 230 8.48 -39.22 -21.09
C GLU A 230 8.33 -38.94 -22.59
N LEU A 231 7.46 -38.00 -22.97
CA LEU A 231 7.28 -37.58 -24.37
C LEU A 231 8.56 -37.00 -24.97
N ARG A 232 9.30 -36.18 -24.21
CA ARG A 232 10.58 -35.62 -24.67
C ARG A 232 11.62 -36.72 -24.89
N ALA A 233 11.72 -37.69 -23.98
CA ALA A 233 12.63 -38.82 -24.14
C ALA A 233 12.28 -39.66 -25.38
N LEU A 234 10.98 -39.88 -25.61
CA LEU A 234 10.49 -40.63 -26.78
C LEU A 234 10.78 -39.90 -28.10
N VAL A 235 10.65 -38.57 -28.12
CA VAL A 235 10.99 -37.74 -29.29
C VAL A 235 12.48 -37.76 -29.59
N GLU A 236 13.35 -37.74 -28.57
CA GLU A 236 14.80 -37.85 -28.76
C GLU A 236 15.21 -39.23 -29.29
N ASP A 237 14.65 -40.32 -28.73
CA ASP A 237 14.88 -41.69 -29.24
C ASP A 237 14.44 -41.84 -30.70
N LEU A 238 13.28 -41.28 -31.07
CA LEU A 238 12.81 -41.26 -32.46
C LEU A 238 13.71 -40.43 -33.38
N ARG A 239 14.27 -39.32 -32.91
CA ARG A 239 15.23 -38.50 -33.68
C ARG A 239 16.52 -39.28 -33.94
N GLU A 240 17.06 -39.95 -32.94
CA GLU A 240 18.26 -40.79 -33.08
C GLU A 240 18.03 -41.95 -34.06
N GLN A 241 16.85 -42.59 -34.02
CA GLN A 241 16.49 -43.68 -34.95
C GLN A 241 16.28 -43.21 -36.40
N LEU A 242 15.86 -41.95 -36.61
CA LEU A 242 15.64 -41.38 -37.94
C LEU A 242 16.87 -40.68 -38.54
N GLY A 243 17.98 -40.60 -37.79
CA GLY A 243 19.27 -40.12 -38.29
C GLY A 243 19.30 -38.63 -38.65
N ALA A 244 18.53 -37.80 -37.94
CA ALA A 244 18.53 -36.34 -38.06
C ALA A 244 19.42 -35.68 -37.00
#